data_AF-A0A7C7KV88-F1
#
_entry.id   AF-A0A7C7KV88-F1
#
_cell.length_a   1.000
_cell.length_b   1.000
_cell.length_c   1.000
_cell.angle_alpha   90.00
_cell.angle_beta   90.00
_cell.angle_gamma   90.00
#
_symmetry.space_group_name_H-M   'P 1'
#
loop_
_entity.id
_entity.type
_entity.pdbx_description
1 polymer ?
#
loop_
_entity_poly.entity_id
_entity_poly.type
_entity_poly.pdbx_seq_one_letter_code
_entity_poly.pdbx_strand_id
1 'polypeptide(L)'
;MFFKVIACEIALREICYLAALCPNTLELEFLTVGWHSAPERGRVVIQQHIDAVPEGRFDAILIGYGLCSNMLVGITARHTPLVIPRAHDCITFFLGSKERYQREYTAHPGTYYYTAGWLEFSTRRGKGM
;
A
#
# COMPACT_ATOMS: atom_id res chain seq x y z
N MET A 1 -19.51 -3.33 -7.65
CA MET A 1 -19.16 -2.82 -6.30
C MET A 1 -18.42 -1.51 -6.46
N PHE A 2 -18.40 -0.69 -5.41
CA PHE A 2 -17.64 0.54 -5.34
C PHE A 2 -16.63 0.47 -4.20
N PHE A 3 -15.34 0.55 -4.53
CA PHE A 3 -14.25 0.42 -3.56
C PHE A 3 -13.42 1.68 -3.45
N LYS A 4 -12.91 1.95 -2.25
CA LYS A 4 -11.83 2.90 -2.02
C LYS A 4 -10.51 2.16 -2.02
N VAL A 5 -9.49 2.69 -2.69
CA VAL A 5 -8.11 2.16 -2.65
C VAL A 5 -7.22 3.19 -1.99
N ILE A 6 -6.54 2.80 -0.90
CA ILE A 6 -5.52 3.62 -0.24
C ILE A 6 -4.20 2.87 -0.37
N ALA A 7 -3.25 3.44 -1.12
CA ALA A 7 -2.04 2.74 -1.52
C ALA A 7 -0.78 3.60 -1.42
N CYS A 8 0.39 2.96 -1.40
CA CYS A 8 1.65 3.68 -1.55
C CYS A 8 1.80 4.13 -3.00
N GLU A 9 2.28 5.36 -3.22
CA GLU A 9 2.54 5.87 -4.57
C GLU A 9 3.55 5.01 -5.37
N ILE A 10 4.40 4.21 -4.72
CA ILE A 10 5.31 3.29 -5.44
C ILE A 10 4.59 2.25 -6.29
N ALA A 11 3.31 1.96 -5.99
CA ALA A 11 2.48 1.02 -6.73
C ALA A 11 1.51 1.72 -7.68
N LEU A 12 1.67 3.03 -7.90
CA LEU A 12 0.73 3.85 -8.67
C LEU A 12 0.54 3.30 -10.08
N ARG A 13 1.61 2.92 -10.79
CA ARG A 13 1.50 2.44 -12.17
C ARG A 13 0.72 1.13 -12.25
N GLU A 14 1.08 0.18 -11.40
CA GLU A 14 0.49 -1.15 -11.37
C GLU A 14 -0.98 -1.08 -10.94
N ILE A 15 -1.30 -0.29 -9.90
CA ILE A 15 -2.67 -0.11 -9.42
C ILE A 15 -3.53 0.61 -10.47
N CYS A 16 -3.02 1.67 -11.11
CA CYS A 16 -3.77 2.38 -12.16
C CYS A 16 -4.02 1.50 -13.39
N TYR A 17 -3.04 0.68 -13.78
CA TYR A 17 -3.22 -0.29 -14.85
C TYR A 17 -4.31 -1.32 -14.50
N LEU A 18 -4.26 -1.89 -13.30
CA LEU A 18 -5.28 -2.83 -12.82
C LEU A 18 -6.66 -2.18 -12.69
N ALA A 19 -6.72 -0.92 -12.24
CA ALA A 19 -7.96 -0.16 -12.13
C ALA A 19 -8.64 0.05 -13.49
N ALA A 20 -7.87 0.31 -14.54
CA ALA A 20 -8.40 0.46 -15.89
C ALA A 20 -9.02 -0.83 -16.46
N LEU A 21 -8.63 -1.99 -15.92
CA LEU A 21 -9.14 -3.31 -16.32
C LEU A 21 -10.20 -3.86 -15.34
N CYS A 22 -10.43 -3.17 -14.23
CA CYS A 22 -11.30 -3.65 -13.17
C CYS A 22 -12.78 -3.51 -13.56
N PRO A 23 -13.63 -4.54 -13.36
CA PRO A 23 -15.06 -4.42 -13.58
C PRO A 23 -15.79 -3.62 -12.49
N ASN A 24 -15.11 -3.28 -11.38
CA ASN A 24 -15.67 -2.50 -10.28
C ASN A 24 -15.23 -1.04 -10.37
N THR A 25 -16.06 -0.13 -9.85
CA THR A 25 -15.69 1.28 -9.71
C THR A 25 -14.70 1.43 -8.56
N LEU A 26 -13.64 2.21 -8.79
CA LEU A 26 -12.58 2.44 -7.81
C LEU A 26 -12.36 3.94 -7.60
N GLU A 27 -12.31 4.37 -6.35
CA GLU A 27 -11.73 5.66 -5.98
C GLU A 27 -10.31 5.45 -5.48
N LEU A 28 -9.33 6.02 -6.18
CA LEU A 28 -7.91 5.80 -5.88
C LEU A 28 -7.32 6.94 -5.06
N GLU A 29 -6.54 6.59 -4.05
CA GLU A 29 -5.79 7.52 -3.23
C GLU A 29 -4.38 6.96 -2.96
N PHE A 30 -3.37 7.77 -3.27
CA PHE A 30 -1.97 7.40 -3.14
C PHE A 30 -1.29 8.27 -2.08
N LEU A 31 -0.69 7.65 -1.06
CA LEU A 31 0.08 8.37 -0.06
C LEU A 31 1.58 8.29 -0.38
N THR A 32 2.29 9.33 0.06
CA THR A 32 3.74 9.46 -0.20
C THR A 32 4.55 8.27 0.30
N VAL A 33 5.50 7.84 -0.51
CA VAL A 33 6.47 6.80 -0.15
C VAL A 33 7.37 7.23 1.02
N GLY A 34 7.52 8.54 1.25
CA GLY A 34 8.36 9.04 2.33
C GLY A 34 7.93 8.62 3.74
N TRP A 35 6.69 8.15 3.92
CA TRP A 35 6.25 7.54 5.17
C TRP A 35 7.03 6.28 5.56
N HIS A 36 7.69 5.59 4.61
CA HIS A 36 8.59 4.47 4.93
C HIS A 36 9.81 4.89 5.76
N SER A 37 10.16 6.18 5.78
CA SER A 37 11.20 6.72 6.68
C SER A 37 10.72 6.94 8.11
N ALA A 38 9.40 6.93 8.37
CA ALA A 38 8.80 7.13 9.68
C ALA A 38 7.53 6.27 9.84
N PRO A 39 7.65 4.93 9.94
CA PRO A 39 6.51 4.00 9.90
C PRO A 39 5.43 4.28 10.94
N GLU A 40 5.81 4.69 12.15
CA GLU A 40 4.84 5.05 13.21
C GLU A 40 3.93 6.21 12.80
N ARG A 41 4.49 7.26 12.18
CA ARG A 41 3.72 8.39 11.65
C ARG A 41 2.93 7.97 10.42
N GLY A 42 3.53 7.17 9.53
CA GLY A 42 2.86 6.60 8.36
C GLY A 42 1.59 5.83 8.72
N ARG A 43 1.63 5.03 9.80
CA ARG A 43 0.45 4.33 10.33
C ARG A 43 -0.64 5.30 10.78
N VAL A 44 -0.30 6.34 11.53
CA VAL A 44 -1.27 7.36 11.98
C VAL A 44 -1.94 8.00 10.77
N VAL A 45 -1.16 8.37 9.75
CA VAL A 45 -1.68 8.96 8.52
C VAL A 45 -2.59 7.97 7.78
N ILE A 46 -2.18 6.71 7.59
CA ILE A 46 -3.03 5.68 6.98
C ILE A 46 -4.36 5.53 7.74
N GLN A 47 -4.32 5.48 9.07
CA GLN A 47 -5.53 5.40 9.89
C GLN A 47 -6.42 6.63 9.72
N GLN A 48 -5.85 7.85 9.63
CA GLN A 48 -6.61 9.08 9.38
C GLN A 48 -7.35 9.01 8.04
N HIS A 49 -6.70 8.53 6.98
CA HIS A 49 -7.34 8.37 5.68
C HIS A 49 -8.44 7.29 5.69
N ILE A 50 -8.26 6.21 6.46
CA ILE A 50 -9.30 5.21 6.69
C ILE A 50 -10.48 5.80 7.47
N ASP A 51 -10.21 6.52 8.56
CA ASP A 51 -11.23 7.11 9.44
C ASP A 51 -12.00 8.25 8.75
N ALA A 52 -11.42 8.89 7.74
CA ALA A 52 -12.08 9.92 6.93
C ALA A 52 -13.06 9.35 5.88
N VAL A 53 -13.10 8.04 5.67
CA VAL A 53 -14.02 7.41 4.71
C VAL A 53 -15.46 7.51 5.25
N PRO A 54 -16.43 8.06 4.48
CA PRO A 54 -17.81 8.13 4.93
C PRO A 54 -18.49 6.76 5.05
N GLU A 55 -19.31 6.60 6.08
CA GLU A 55 -20.13 5.39 6.28
C GLU A 55 -21.09 5.15 5.12
N GLY A 56 -21.25 3.89 4.74
CA GLY A 56 -22.17 3.45 3.68
C GLY A 56 -21.76 3.83 2.25
N ARG A 57 -20.63 4.53 2.05
CA ARG A 57 -20.20 4.99 0.71
C ARG A 57 -19.52 3.91 -0.12
N PHE A 58 -18.74 3.03 0.51
CA PHE A 58 -17.94 2.02 -0.17
C PHE A 58 -18.22 0.63 0.39
N ASP A 59 -18.19 -0.37 -0.48
CA ASP A 59 -18.34 -1.77 -0.08
C ASP A 59 -17.13 -2.26 0.74
N ALA A 60 -15.93 -1.74 0.43
CA ALA A 60 -14.69 -2.01 1.16
C ALA A 60 -13.61 -0.95 0.87
N ILE A 61 -12.62 -0.86 1.76
CA ILE A 61 -11.36 -0.13 1.54
C ILE A 61 -10.26 -1.16 1.27
N LEU A 62 -9.63 -1.07 0.10
CA LEU A 62 -8.53 -1.92 -0.33
C LEU A 62 -7.20 -1.24 0.00
N ILE A 63 -6.34 -1.93 0.74
CA ILE A 63 -5.04 -1.40 1.16
C ILE A 63 -3.95 -1.83 0.18
N GLY A 64 -3.36 -0.88 -0.54
CA GLY A 64 -2.23 -1.08 -1.46
C GLY A 64 -0.88 -0.99 -0.76
N TYR A 65 -0.74 -1.67 0.39
CA TYR A 65 0.48 -1.76 1.19
C TYR A 65 0.69 -3.20 1.63
N GLY A 66 1.95 -3.64 1.69
CA GLY A 66 2.33 -4.79 2.52
C GLY A 66 2.51 -4.34 3.97
N LEU A 67 3.04 -5.22 4.83
CA LEU A 67 3.34 -4.84 6.21
C LEU A 67 4.34 -3.68 6.29
N CYS A 68 5.28 -3.58 5.34
CA CYS A 68 6.16 -2.43 5.06
C CYS A 68 6.76 -1.81 6.33
N SER A 69 7.61 -2.56 7.04
CA SER A 69 8.17 -2.15 8.33
C SER A 69 7.11 -1.91 9.41
N ASN A 70 6.09 -2.78 9.46
CA ASN A 70 4.99 -2.75 10.44
C ASN A 70 4.10 -1.49 10.40
N MET A 71 4.07 -0.81 9.25
CA MET A 71 3.28 0.41 9.06
C MET A 71 1.77 0.14 9.06
N LEU A 72 1.35 -1.12 8.85
CA LEU A 72 -0.05 -1.54 8.95
C LEU A 72 -0.43 -2.19 10.30
N VAL A 73 0.54 -2.49 11.17
CA VAL A 73 0.24 -3.13 12.47
C VAL A 73 -0.60 -2.20 13.31
N GLY A 74 -1.75 -2.66 13.79
CA GLY A 74 -2.66 -1.88 14.63
C GLY A 74 -3.63 -0.98 13.86
N ILE A 75 -3.61 -0.98 12.52
CA ILE A 75 -4.68 -0.37 11.72
C ILE A 75 -6.00 -1.11 12.01
N THR A 76 -7.07 -0.35 12.17
CA THR A 76 -8.40 -0.88 12.48
C THR A 76 -9.42 -0.45 11.44
N ALA A 77 -10.33 -1.36 11.11
CA ALA A 77 -11.55 -1.03 10.40
C ALA A 77 -12.50 -0.27 11.32
N ARG A 78 -13.32 0.62 10.75
CA ARG A 78 -14.43 1.28 11.43
C ARG A 78 -15.74 0.63 10.97
N HIS A 79 -16.57 1.40 10.26
CA HIS A 79 -17.81 0.90 9.65
C HIS A 79 -17.58 0.24 8.28
N THR A 80 -16.46 0.52 7.60
CA THR A 80 -16.15 -0.02 6.27
C THR A 80 -15.12 -1.15 6.37
N PRO A 81 -15.36 -2.33 5.77
CA PRO A 81 -14.41 -3.44 5.76
C PRO A 81 -13.05 -3.05 5.16
N LEU A 82 -11.97 -3.49 5.81
CA LEU A 82 -10.61 -3.37 5.26
C LEU A 82 -10.18 -4.68 4.61
N VAL A 83 -9.67 -4.59 3.38
CA VAL A 83 -9.04 -5.70 2.67
C VAL A 83 -7.55 -5.45 2.58
N ILE A 84 -6.76 -6.27 3.29
CA ILE A 84 -5.32 -6.13 3.40
C ILE A 84 -4.62 -7.32 2.74
N PRO A 85 -3.65 -7.10 1.84
CA PRO A 85 -2.84 -8.17 1.29
C PRO A 85 -2.01 -8.88 2.37
N ARG A 86 -1.92 -10.21 2.30
CA ARG A 86 -1.03 -11.01 3.16
C ARG A 86 0.40 -10.98 2.61
N ALA A 87 1.12 -9.88 2.87
CA ALA A 87 2.48 -9.66 2.39
C ALA A 87 3.37 -8.95 3.42
N HIS A 88 4.66 -9.28 3.43
CA HIS A 88 5.64 -8.63 4.30
C HIS A 88 5.93 -7.20 3.87
N ASP A 89 5.97 -6.94 2.57
CA ASP A 89 6.19 -5.62 2.00
C ASP A 89 5.63 -5.59 0.57
N CYS A 90 5.78 -4.44 -0.08
CA CYS A 90 5.37 -4.26 -1.47
C CYS A 90 6.16 -5.11 -2.48
N ILE A 91 7.40 -5.55 -2.16
CA ILE A 91 8.20 -6.39 -3.05
C ILE A 91 7.53 -7.75 -3.25
N THR A 92 6.83 -8.25 -2.23
CA THR A 92 5.99 -9.45 -2.37
C THR A 92 4.95 -9.29 -3.49
N PHE A 93 4.36 -8.10 -3.64
CA PHE A 93 3.40 -7.82 -4.72
C PHE A 93 4.08 -7.81 -6.08
N PHE A 94 5.21 -7.10 -6.19
CA PHE A 94 5.92 -6.96 -7.45
C PHE A 94 6.54 -8.27 -7.94
N LEU A 95 6.91 -9.17 -7.02
CA LEU A 95 7.34 -10.53 -7.36
C LEU A 95 6.16 -11.47 -7.68
N GLY A 96 4.94 -11.09 -7.28
CA GLY A 96 3.71 -11.84 -7.53
C GLY A 96 3.56 -13.14 -6.72
N SER A 97 4.48 -13.45 -5.80
CA SER A 97 4.46 -14.68 -5.00
C SER A 97 5.26 -14.51 -3.72
N LYS A 98 4.65 -14.89 -2.59
CA LYS A 98 5.33 -14.96 -1.30
C LYS A 98 6.41 -16.04 -1.27
N GLU A 99 6.19 -17.15 -2.00
CA GLU A 99 7.17 -18.23 -2.15
C GLU A 99 8.38 -17.75 -2.94
N ARG A 100 8.16 -16.96 -4.00
CA ARG A 100 9.25 -16.32 -4.76
C ARG A 100 10.00 -15.32 -3.87
N TYR A 101 9.28 -14.43 -3.18
CA TYR A 101 9.89 -13.50 -2.24
C TYR A 101 10.77 -14.23 -1.21
N GLN A 102 10.26 -15.30 -0.60
CA GLN A 102 11.01 -16.09 0.37
C GLN A 102 12.27 -16.73 -0.22
N ARG A 103 12.19 -17.27 -1.45
CA ARG A 103 13.36 -17.82 -2.14
C ARG A 103 14.44 -16.77 -2.39
N GLU A 104 14.06 -15.61 -2.93
CA GLU A 104 15.01 -14.51 -3.19
C GLU A 104 15.63 -14.01 -1.88
N TYR A 105 14.82 -13.86 -0.82
CA TYR A 105 15.28 -13.41 0.49
C TYR A 105 16.31 -14.38 1.09
N THR A 106 16.09 -15.69 0.99
CA THR A 106 17.00 -16.70 1.53
C THR A 106 18.25 -16.88 0.67
N ALA A 107 18.12 -16.91 -0.66
CA ALA A 107 19.24 -17.13 -1.57
C ALA A 107 20.14 -15.90 -1.72
N HIS A 108 19.55 -14.70 -1.66
CA HIS A 108 20.23 -13.43 -1.91
C HIS A 108 19.88 -12.40 -0.82
N PRO A 109 20.30 -12.63 0.43
CA PRO A 109 20.07 -11.69 1.51
C PRO A 109 20.74 -10.34 1.20
N GLY A 110 20.07 -9.24 1.55
CA GLY A 110 20.58 -7.89 1.29
C GLY A 110 20.36 -7.38 -0.14
N THR A 111 19.57 -8.07 -0.96
CA THR A 111 19.19 -7.59 -2.30
C THR A 111 18.46 -6.25 -2.24
N TYR A 112 18.90 -5.30 -3.07
CA TYR A 112 18.23 -4.02 -3.27
C TYR A 112 17.22 -4.14 -4.41
N TYR A 113 15.96 -3.78 -4.13
CA TYR A 113 14.89 -3.75 -5.13
C TYR A 113 14.60 -2.32 -5.55
N TYR A 114 14.70 -2.05 -6.86
CA TYR A 114 14.36 -0.77 -7.46
C TYR A 114 13.18 -0.95 -8.42
N THR A 115 11.97 -0.65 -7.93
CA THR A 115 10.77 -0.65 -8.77
C THR A 115 10.66 0.67 -9.54
N ALA A 116 9.85 0.69 -10.60
CA ALA A 116 9.59 1.92 -11.36
C ALA A 116 9.11 3.05 -10.43
N GLY A 117 8.10 2.78 -9.59
CA GLY A 117 7.62 3.76 -8.62
C GLY A 117 8.68 4.17 -7.58
N TRP A 118 9.60 3.29 -7.18
CA TRP A 118 10.67 3.68 -6.26
C TRP A 118 11.57 4.77 -6.88
N LEU A 119 11.85 4.66 -8.18
CA LEU A 119 12.68 5.59 -8.96
C LEU A 119 11.92 6.87 -9.34
N GLU A 120 10.65 6.75 -9.74
CA GLU A 120 9.79 7.88 -10.12
C GLU A 120 9.51 8.81 -8.94
N PHE A 121 9.23 8.26 -7.75
CA PHE A 121 8.98 9.03 -6.53
C PHE A 121 10.26 9.29 -5.72
N SER A 122 11.30 9.81 -6.39
CA SER A 122 12.61 10.07 -5.78
C SER A 122 12.55 11.12 -4.66
N THR A 123 11.67 12.12 -4.76
CA THR A 123 11.42 13.09 -3.68
C THR A 123 10.52 12.47 -2.60
N ARG A 124 11.13 12.10 -1.48
CA ARG A 124 10.44 11.47 -0.34
C ARG A 124 9.69 12.53 0.50
N ARG A 125 8.46 12.84 0.13
CA ARG A 125 7.57 13.78 0.85
C ARG A 125 7.09 13.19 2.19
N GLY A 126 6.66 14.02 3.14
CA GLY A 126 6.17 13.56 4.45
C GLY A 126 7.22 13.59 5.57
N LYS A 127 8.41 14.16 5.31
CA LYS A 127 9.35 14.58 6.35
C LYS A 127 9.12 16.07 6.64
N GLY A 128 8.86 16.41 7.91
CA GLY A 128 8.83 17.80 8.36
C GLY A 128 7.45 18.48 8.32
N MET A 129 6.46 17.86 8.95
CA MET A 129 5.37 18.60 9.59
C MET A 129 5.43 18.32 11.10
#